data_AF-A0A380MY76-F1
#
_entry.id   AF-A0A380MY76-F1
#
_cell.length_a   1.000
_cell.length_b   1.000
_cell.length_c   1.000
_cell.angle_alpha   90.00
_cell.angle_beta   90.00
_cell.angle_gamma   90.00
#
_symmetry.space_group_name_H-M   'P 1'
#
loop_
_entity.id
_entity.type
_entity.pdbx_description
1 polymer ?
#
loop_
_entity_poly.entity_id
_entity_poly.type
_entity_poly.pdbx_seq_one_letter_code
_entity_poly.pdbx_strand_id
1 'polypeptide(L)' 'MLQTLFKATGITAENSDKVKEAGSAVADVKWVNINNDNVVVTHGEAFDADGFISAVSGTGVSLSK' A
#
# COMPACT_ATOMS: atom_id res chain seq x y z
N MET A 1 -15.51 -6.45 3.54
CA MET A 1 -14.24 -5.76 3.25
C MET A 1 -13.30 -6.77 2.62
N LEU A 2 -12.63 -6.37 1.56
CA LEU A 2 -11.68 -7.21 0.80
C LEU A 2 -10.25 -6.86 1.21
N GLN A 3 -9.32 -7.77 0.95
CA GLN A 3 -7.90 -7.55 1.17
C GLN A 3 -7.09 -7.90 -0.07
N THR A 4 -6.15 -7.03 -0.41
CA THR A 4 -5.14 -7.26 -1.43
C THR A 4 -3.76 -7.27 -0.77
N LEU A 5 -2.97 -8.30 -1.08
CA LEU A 5 -1.57 -8.39 -0.66
C LEU A 5 -0.68 -7.93 -1.81
N PHE A 6 0.28 -7.07 -1.50
CA PHE A 6 1.37 -6.66 -2.38
C PHE A 6 2.69 -7.11 -1.77
N LYS A 7 3.59 -7.61 -2.62
CA LYS A 7 5.01 -7.72 -2.30
C LYS A 7 5.63 -6.34 -2.39
N ALA A 8 6.42 -6.00 -1.39
CA ALA A 8 7.09 -4.72 -1.28
C ALA A 8 8.60 -4.92 -1.25
N THR A 9 9.32 -4.07 -1.97
CA THR A 9 10.78 -4.02 -1.93
C THR A 9 11.21 -2.61 -1.53
N GLY A 10 12.23 -2.52 -0.67
CA GLY A 10 12.76 -1.23 -0.20
C GLY A 10 11.97 -0.61 0.96
N ILE A 11 11.08 -1.37 1.64
CA ILE A 11 10.47 -0.93 2.90
C ILE A 11 11.56 -0.74 3.95
N THR A 12 11.56 0.41 4.59
CA THR A 12 12.41 0.76 5.73
C THR A 12 11.55 1.34 6.84
N ALA A 13 12.09 1.41 8.06
CA ALA A 13 11.39 2.07 9.16
C ALA A 13 11.01 3.53 8.80
N GLU A 14 11.88 4.24 8.08
CA GLU A 14 11.73 5.66 7.73
C GLU A 14 10.68 5.93 6.64
N ASN A 15 10.46 5.00 5.72
CA ASN A 15 9.47 5.18 4.64
C ASN A 15 8.14 4.47 4.91
N SER A 16 8.09 3.56 5.90
CA SER A 16 6.89 2.79 6.22
C SER A 16 5.67 3.66 6.54
N ASP A 17 5.86 4.75 7.28
CA ASP A 17 4.76 5.66 7.61
C ASP A 17 4.30 6.46 6.39
N LYS A 18 5.23 6.85 5.49
CA LYS A 18 4.89 7.51 4.23
C LYS A 18 4.06 6.60 3.31
N VAL A 19 4.37 5.31 3.27
CA VAL A 19 3.60 4.31 2.52
C VAL A 19 2.18 4.18 3.08
N LYS A 20 2.03 4.13 4.41
CA LYS A 20 0.72 4.09 5.05
C LYS A 20 -0.09 5.36 4.78
N GLU A 21 0.55 6.53 4.87
CA GLU A 21 -0.08 7.82 4.60
C GLU A 21 -0.55 7.92 3.14
N ALA A 22 0.37 7.71 2.19
CA ALA A 22 0.06 7.76 0.76
C ALA A 22 -1.00 6.71 0.36
N GLY A 23 -0.87 5.49 0.88
CA GLY A 23 -1.83 4.42 0.60
C GLY A 23 -3.21 4.65 1.22
N SER A 24 -3.28 5.25 2.41
CA SER A 24 -4.56 5.55 3.06
C SER A 24 -5.30 6.73 2.42
N ALA A 25 -4.60 7.56 1.64
CA ALA A 25 -5.21 8.63 0.84
C ALA A 25 -5.89 8.09 -0.45
N VAL A 26 -5.63 6.84 -0.83
CA VAL A 26 -6.23 6.21 -2.01
C VAL A 26 -7.71 5.91 -1.74
N ALA A 27 -8.56 6.20 -2.73
CA ALA A 27 -9.99 5.98 -2.63
C ALA A 27 -10.31 4.52 -2.24
N ASP A 28 -11.29 4.38 -1.35
CA ASP A 28 -11.81 3.11 -0.85
C ASP A 28 -10.84 2.23 -0.04
N VAL A 29 -9.60 2.68 0.20
CA VAL A 29 -8.71 2.09 1.20
C VAL A 29 -9.25 2.38 2.60
N LYS A 30 -9.32 1.33 3.43
CA LYS A 30 -9.72 1.42 4.85
C LYS A 30 -8.54 1.28 5.77
N TRP A 31 -7.56 0.46 5.38
CA TRP A 31 -6.38 0.20 6.20
C TRP A 31 -5.20 -0.26 5.35
N VAL A 32 -4.00 0.21 5.70
CA VAL A 32 -2.73 -0.25 5.11
C VAL A 32 -1.88 -0.88 6.21
N ASN A 33 -1.60 -2.18 6.09
CA ASN A 33 -0.75 -2.93 7.00
C ASN A 33 0.57 -3.28 6.32
N ILE A 34 1.68 -2.99 6.98
CA ILE A 34 3.02 -3.34 6.50
C ILE A 34 3.54 -4.47 7.37
N ASN A 35 3.87 -5.60 6.76
CA ASN A 35 4.39 -6.78 7.44
C ASN A 35 5.62 -7.32 6.70
N ASN A 36 6.80 -6.92 7.17
CA ASN A 36 8.09 -7.20 6.54
C ASN A 36 8.08 -6.70 5.08
N ASP A 37 8.27 -7.61 4.11
CA ASP A 37 8.28 -7.33 2.68
C ASP A 37 6.89 -7.41 2.04
N ASN A 38 5.83 -7.25 2.83
CA ASN A 38 4.46 -7.29 2.35
C ASN A 38 3.68 -6.05 2.78
N VAL A 39 2.82 -5.56 1.91
CA VAL A 39 1.83 -4.54 2.19
C VAL A 39 0.45 -5.15 1.97
N VAL A 40 -0.35 -5.23 3.02
CA VAL A 40 -1.72 -5.73 2.99
C VAL A 40 -2.66 -4.54 3.07
N VAL A 41 -3.47 -4.36 2.03
CA VAL A 41 -4.43 -3.27 1.93
C VAL A 41 -5.82 -3.84 2.15
N THR A 42 -6.54 -3.31 3.15
CA THR A 42 -7.96 -3.59 3.37
C THR A 42 -8.77 -2.48 2.70
N HIS A 43 -9.71 -2.85 1.84
CA HIS A 43 -10.42 -1.91 0.99
C HIS A 43 -11.86 -2.37 0.67
N GLY A 44 -12.65 -1.49 0.05
CA GLY A 44 -13.96 -1.84 -0.50
C GLY A 44 -13.89 -2.44 -1.91
N GLU A 45 -15.04 -2.63 -2.55
CA GLU A 45 -15.14 -3.32 -3.84
C GLU A 45 -14.59 -2.51 -5.02
N ALA A 46 -14.47 -1.18 -4.89
CA ALA A 46 -14.05 -0.28 -5.96
C ALA A 46 -12.56 0.06 -5.90
N PHE A 47 -11.76 -0.71 -5.16
CA PHE A 47 -10.34 -0.46 -4.99
C PHE A 47 -9.54 -0.60 -6.28
N ASP A 48 -8.81 0.46 -6.60
CA ASP A 48 -7.86 0.49 -7.71
C ASP A 48 -6.46 0.11 -7.22
N ALA A 49 -6.06 -1.13 -7.52
CA ALA A 49 -4.75 -1.66 -7.13
C ALA A 49 -3.59 -0.96 -7.85
N ASP A 50 -3.76 -0.57 -9.12
CA ASP A 50 -2.71 0.09 -9.90
C ASP A 50 -2.56 1.56 -9.49
N GLY A 51 -3.69 2.21 -9.18
CA GLY A 51 -3.72 3.52 -8.53
C GLY A 51 -3.02 3.51 -7.18
N PHE A 52 -3.20 2.46 -6.38
CA PHE A 52 -2.49 2.28 -5.11
C PHE A 52 -0.97 2.16 -5.29
N ILE A 53 -0.51 1.29 -6.21
CA ILE A 53 0.92 1.13 -6.53
C ILE A 53 1.52 2.48 -6.94
N SER A 54 0.80 3.23 -7.79
CA SER A 54 1.23 4.55 -8.26
C SER A 54 1.29 5.59 -7.15
N ALA A 55 0.35 5.55 -6.20
CA ALA A 55 0.34 6.48 -5.07
C ALA A 55 1.54 6.28 -4.15
N VAL A 56 1.99 5.02 -3.97
CA VAL A 56 3.10 4.71 -3.06
C VAL A 56 4.48 4.70 -3.74
N SER A 57 4.57 4.69 -5.08
CA SER A 57 5.86 4.63 -5.78
C SER A 57 6.79 5.81 -5.47
N GLY A 58 6.23 6.96 -5.08
CA GLY A 58 6.99 8.15 -4.64
C GLY A 58 7.64 8.02 -3.25
N THR A 59 7.36 6.94 -2.51
CA THR A 59 7.87 6.74 -1.14
C THR A 59 9.24 6.04 -1.10
N GLY A 60 9.79 5.67 -2.27
CA GLY A 60 10.99 4.84 -2.37
C GLY A 60 10.72 3.35 -2.20
N VAL A 61 9.45 2.95 -2.13
CA VAL A 61 9.00 1.56 -2.09
C VAL A 61 8.45 1.16 -3.45
N SER A 62 8.84 -0.02 -3.92
CA SER A 62 8.26 -0.65 -5.10
C SER A 62 7.29 -1.74 -4.67
N LEU A 63 6.08 -1.74 -5.24
CA LEU A 63 5.08 -2.76 -5.00
C LEU A 63 4.83 -3.61 -6.24
N SER A 64 4.59 -4.91 -6.02
CA SER A 64 4.09 -5.84 -7.03
C SER A 64 3.00 -6.72 -6.42
N LYS A 65 2.02 -7.11 -7.24
CA LYS A 65 0.92 -7.98 -6.80
C LYS A 65 1.33 -9.46 -6.78
#